data_AF-A0A5C3KF37-F1
#
_entry.id   AF-A0A5C3KF37-F1
#
_cell.length_a   1.000
_cell.length_b   1.000
_cell.length_c   1.000
_cell.angle_alpha   90.00
_cell.angle_beta   90.00
_cell.angle_gamma   90.00
#
_symmetry.space_group_name_H-M   'P 1'
#
loop_
_entity.id
_entity.type
_entity.pdbx_description
1 polymer ?
#
loop_
_entity_poly.entity_id
_entity_poly.type
_entity_poly.pdbx_seq_one_letter_code
_entity_poly.pdbx_strand_id
1 'polypeptide(L)'
;MSLEEALDSVRKLPQDDLQYLFYAKIPVHKAPSQFWDRFRAKKRLSGLRCCLLACVASKSTVVPLEFQLEGMVATVTGQHSVVDIGTGYGKTWCLILPVHHQRWSSHASEV
;
A
#
# COMPACT_ATOMS: atom_id res chain seq x y z
N MET A 1 13.53 -11.00 12.60
CA MET A 1 12.42 -10.90 11.64
C MET A 1 13.00 -10.54 10.28
N SER A 2 12.75 -11.36 9.28
CA SER A 2 13.14 -11.10 7.89
C SER A 2 12.28 -9.98 7.28
N LEU A 3 12.72 -9.41 6.16
CA LEU A 3 11.93 -8.39 5.44
C LEU A 3 10.58 -8.97 4.98
N GLU A 4 10.58 -10.21 4.50
CA GLU A 4 9.35 -10.85 4.03
C GLU A 4 8.36 -11.06 5.17
N GLU A 5 8.82 -11.54 6.33
CA GLU A 5 7.98 -11.66 7.54
C GLU A 5 7.38 -10.31 7.97
N ALA A 6 8.17 -9.24 7.90
CA ALA A 6 7.71 -7.91 8.24
C ALA A 6 6.64 -7.40 7.26
N LEU A 7 6.85 -7.59 5.95
CA LEU A 7 5.87 -7.23 4.93
C LEU A 7 4.58 -8.04 5.09
N ASP A 8 4.69 -9.34 5.35
CA ASP A 8 3.54 -10.22 5.52
C ASP A 8 2.72 -9.88 6.77
N SER A 9 3.37 -9.43 7.84
CA SER A 9 2.68 -8.92 9.03
C SER A 9 1.81 -7.70 8.72
N VAL A 10 2.28 -6.77 7.87
CA VAL A 10 1.50 -5.60 7.44
C VAL A 10 0.35 -6.01 6.52
N ARG A 11 0.57 -6.99 5.64
CA ARG A 11 -0.49 -7.51 4.74
C ARG A 11 -1.65 -8.11 5.54
N LYS A 12 -1.33 -8.86 6.59
CA LYS A 12 -2.30 -9.57 7.46
C LYS A 12 -2.88 -8.72 8.58
N LEU A 13 -2.39 -7.49 8.76
CA LEU A 13 -2.80 -6.63 9.87
C LEU A 13 -4.31 -6.33 9.80
N PRO A 14 -5.06 -6.53 10.91
CA PRO A 14 -6.47 -6.15 10.99
C PRO A 14 -6.70 -4.67 10.68
N GLN A 15 -7.91 -4.34 10.21
CA GLN A 15 -8.23 -2.96 9.81
C GLN A 15 -8.14 -1.97 10.96
N ASP A 16 -8.52 -2.39 12.18
CA ASP A 16 -8.52 -1.54 13.37
C ASP A 16 -7.09 -1.18 13.81
N ASP A 17 -6.16 -2.15 13.76
CA ASP A 17 -4.75 -1.97 14.10
C ASP A 17 -3.98 -1.16 13.05
N LEU A 18 -4.47 -1.16 11.80
CA LEU A 18 -3.81 -0.51 10.67
C LEU A 18 -3.70 1.00 10.85
N GLN A 19 -4.76 1.67 11.32
CA GLN A 19 -4.73 3.11 11.56
C GLN A 19 -3.77 3.45 12.69
N TYR A 20 -3.82 2.70 13.80
CA TYR A 20 -2.93 2.91 14.93
C TYR A 20 -1.46 2.79 14.52
N LEU A 21 -1.11 1.70 13.81
CA LEU A 21 0.26 1.49 13.36
C LEU A 21 0.71 2.56 12.36
N PHE A 22 -0.18 3.00 11.47
CA PHE A 22 0.11 4.07 10.52
C PHE A 22 0.50 5.36 11.24
N TYR A 23 -0.31 5.84 12.17
CA TYR A 23 -0.01 7.08 12.90
C TYR A 23 1.21 6.95 13.82
N ALA A 24 1.52 5.75 14.32
CA ALA A 24 2.72 5.50 15.11
C ALA A 24 4.02 5.48 14.28
N LYS A 25 3.95 5.12 12.99
CA LYS A 25 5.14 4.89 12.13
C LYS A 25 5.39 5.98 11.10
N ILE A 26 4.35 6.65 10.62
CA ILE A 26 4.46 7.66 9.58
C ILE A 26 4.41 9.04 10.23
N PRO A 27 5.50 9.85 10.14
CA PRO A 27 5.48 11.20 10.67
C PRO A 27 4.38 12.03 10.02
N VAL A 28 3.60 12.77 10.81
CA VAL A 28 2.44 13.55 10.35
C VAL A 28 2.80 14.51 9.20
N HIS A 29 3.98 15.13 9.23
CA HIS A 29 4.45 16.05 8.20
C HIS A 29 4.87 15.37 6.88
N LYS A 30 5.04 14.03 6.87
CA LYS A 30 5.32 13.23 5.67
C LYS A 30 4.09 12.49 5.17
N ALA A 31 3.07 12.30 6.02
CA ALA A 31 1.82 11.70 5.60
C ALA A 31 1.11 12.66 4.63
N PRO A 32 0.68 12.20 3.44
CA PRO A 32 0.01 13.06 2.49
C PRO A 32 -1.42 13.33 3.03
N SER A 33 -1.65 14.46 3.69
CA SER A 33 -2.86 14.67 4.50
C SER A 33 -4.12 14.81 3.64
N GLN A 34 -4.07 15.60 2.58
CA GLN A 34 -5.17 15.81 1.63
C GLN A 34 -5.41 14.61 0.71
N PHE A 35 -4.39 13.77 0.51
CA PHE A 35 -4.47 12.55 -0.29
C PHE A 35 -5.56 11.59 0.18
N TRP A 36 -5.84 11.52 1.49
CA TRP A 36 -6.79 10.57 2.04
C TRP A 36 -8.25 10.96 1.79
N ASP A 37 -8.52 12.25 1.54
CA ASP A 37 -9.88 12.79 1.43
C ASP A 37 -10.59 12.32 0.15
N ARG A 38 -9.82 11.97 -0.88
CA ARG A 38 -10.34 11.41 -2.14
C ARG A 38 -10.76 9.94 -2.05
N PHE A 39 -10.40 9.23 -0.98
CA PHE A 39 -10.71 7.81 -0.86
C PHE A 39 -11.91 7.57 0.06
N ARG A 40 -12.92 6.86 -0.46
CA ARG A 40 -13.96 6.25 0.38
C ARG A 40 -13.33 5.27 1.38
N ALA A 41 -13.99 5.05 2.52
CA ALA A 41 -13.45 4.31 3.68
C ALA A 41 -12.68 3.02 3.33
N LYS A 42 -13.23 2.15 2.46
CA LYS A 42 -12.55 0.90 2.05
C LYS A 42 -11.23 1.15 1.31
N LYS A 43 -11.18 2.11 0.38
CA LYS A 43 -9.95 2.45 -0.36
C LYS A 43 -8.94 3.17 0.52
N ARG A 44 -9.40 3.94 1.51
CA ARG A 44 -8.54 4.60 2.49
C ARG A 44 -7.72 3.56 3.26
N LEU A 45 -8.35 2.50 3.75
CA LEU A 45 -7.64 1.40 4.43
C LEU A 45 -6.62 0.72 3.52
N SER A 46 -6.98 0.45 2.25
CA SER A 46 -6.02 -0.05 1.26
C SER A 46 -4.79 0.85 1.14
N GLY A 47 -4.98 2.16 1.03
CA GLY A 47 -3.88 3.11 0.90
C GLY A 47 -3.02 3.22 2.16
N LEU A 48 -3.60 3.17 3.36
CA LEU A 48 -2.84 3.12 4.62
C LEU A 48 -1.93 1.88 4.65
N ARG A 49 -2.46 0.72 4.24
CA ARG A 49 -1.69 -0.52 4.13
C ARG A 49 -0.56 -0.40 3.11
N CYS A 50 -0.83 0.16 1.93
CA CYS A 50 0.20 0.41 0.91
C CYS A 50 1.30 1.33 1.42
N CYS A 51 0.95 2.37 2.17
CA CYS A 51 1.93 3.29 2.77
C CYS A 51 2.81 2.59 3.82
N LEU A 52 2.22 1.74 4.65
CA LEU A 52 2.97 0.94 5.63
C LEU A 52 3.90 -0.07 4.95
N LEU A 53 3.45 -0.74 3.88
CA LEU A 53 4.29 -1.66 3.10
C LEU A 53 5.51 -0.94 2.52
N ALA A 54 5.31 0.24 1.94
CA ALA A 54 6.38 1.08 1.43
C ALA A 54 7.38 1.50 2.55
N CYS A 55 6.84 1.87 3.71
CA CYS A 55 7.65 2.23 4.87
C CYS A 55 8.47 1.03 5.38
N VAL A 56 7.89 -0.16 5.47
CA VAL A 56 8.60 -1.38 5.89
C VAL A 56 9.65 -1.79 4.86
N ALA A 57 9.30 -1.80 3.57
CA ALA A 57 10.20 -2.14 2.47
C ALA A 57 11.45 -1.23 2.42
N SER A 58 11.31 0.04 2.80
CA SER A 58 12.39 1.00 2.87
C SER A 58 13.11 1.07 4.22
N LYS A 59 12.82 0.18 5.19
CA LYS A 59 13.32 0.31 6.58
C LYS A 59 13.03 1.69 7.19
N SER A 60 11.83 2.21 6.94
CA SER A 60 11.32 3.50 7.42
C SER A 60 12.03 4.73 6.86
N THR A 61 12.71 4.60 5.72
CA THR A 61 13.40 5.73 5.07
C THR A 61 12.56 6.43 4.01
N VAL A 62 11.54 5.77 3.45
CA VAL A 62 10.70 6.28 2.37
C VAL A 62 9.24 6.34 2.80
N VAL A 63 8.61 7.49 2.56
CA VAL A 63 7.15 7.62 2.50
C VAL A 63 6.79 7.77 1.02
N PRO A 64 5.88 6.93 0.49
CA PRO A 64 5.57 6.93 -0.93
C PRO A 64 4.92 8.24 -1.37
N LEU A 65 5.25 8.67 -2.59
CA LEU A 65 4.62 9.79 -3.27
C LEU A 65 3.17 9.46 -3.60
N GLU A 66 2.35 10.50 -3.79
CA GLU A 66 0.91 10.33 -4.02
C GLU A 66 0.59 9.42 -5.20
N PHE A 67 1.23 9.61 -6.36
CA PHE A 67 0.99 8.75 -7.52
C PHE A 67 1.39 7.29 -7.26
N GLN A 68 2.38 7.05 -6.39
CA GLN A 68 2.80 5.69 -6.04
C GLN A 68 1.71 5.03 -5.20
N LEU A 69 1.16 5.75 -4.23
CA LEU A 69 0.02 5.29 -3.44
C LEU A 69 -1.22 5.08 -4.30
N GLU A 70 -1.52 5.96 -5.25
CA GLU A 70 -2.62 5.79 -6.20
C GLU A 70 -2.48 4.50 -7.01
N GLY A 71 -1.30 4.27 -7.60
CA GLY A 71 -1.02 3.05 -8.36
C GLY A 71 -1.10 1.79 -7.50
N MET A 72 -0.58 1.84 -6.28
CA MET A 72 -0.69 0.70 -5.35
C MET A 72 -2.15 0.45 -4.94
N VAL A 73 -2.93 1.49 -4.63
CA VAL A 73 -4.35 1.37 -4.28
C VAL A 73 -5.16 0.83 -5.46
N ALA A 74 -4.91 1.31 -6.67
CA ALA A 74 -5.54 0.78 -7.88
C ALA A 74 -5.26 -0.73 -8.00
N THR A 75 -4.00 -1.14 -7.84
CA THR A 75 -3.57 -2.54 -7.91
C THR A 75 -4.28 -3.42 -6.88
N VAL A 76 -4.27 -3.07 -5.58
CA VAL A 76 -4.91 -3.88 -4.53
C VAL A 76 -6.45 -3.85 -4.56
N THR A 77 -7.04 -2.88 -5.26
CA THR A 77 -8.49 -2.79 -5.44
C THR A 77 -8.96 -3.38 -6.77
N GLY A 78 -8.07 -4.02 -7.52
CA GLY A 78 -8.38 -4.67 -8.80
C GLY A 78 -8.69 -3.69 -9.93
N GLN A 79 -8.26 -2.43 -9.80
CA GLN A 79 -8.43 -1.41 -10.84
C GLN A 79 -7.23 -1.41 -11.79
N HIS A 80 -7.49 -1.21 -13.09
CA HIS A 80 -6.44 -0.96 -14.05
C HIS A 80 -5.92 0.48 -13.92
N SER A 81 -4.61 0.65 -14.05
CA SER A 81 -3.96 1.96 -13.98
C SER A 81 -2.83 2.07 -14.99
N VAL A 82 -2.68 3.25 -15.59
CA VAL A 82 -1.51 3.64 -16.40
C VAL A 82 -0.73 4.67 -15.60
N VAL A 83 0.55 4.41 -15.36
CA VAL A 83 1.45 5.32 -14.64
C VAL A 83 2.47 5.88 -15.63
N ASP A 84 2.27 7.12 -16.05
CA ASP A 84 3.17 7.84 -16.96
C ASP A 84 4.04 8.83 -16.19
N ILE A 85 5.23 8.37 -15.78
CA ILE A 85 6.25 9.15 -15.08
C ILE A 85 7.63 8.70 -15.53
N GLY A 86 8.63 9.58 -15.47
CA GLY A 86 10.03 9.30 -15.77
C GLY A 86 10.64 8.14 -14.96
N THR A 87 11.82 7.68 -15.34
CA THR A 87 12.59 6.65 -14.61
C THR A 87 13.09 7.19 -13.25
N GLY A 88 13.44 6.30 -12.32
CA GLY A 88 13.95 6.70 -10.99
C GLY A 88 12.88 7.08 -9.96
N TYR A 89 11.66 7.41 -10.38
CA TYR A 89 10.55 7.77 -9.49
C TYR A 89 9.88 6.57 -8.78
N GLY A 90 10.47 5.38 -8.83
CA GLY A 90 9.94 4.23 -8.07
C GLY A 90 8.65 3.61 -8.60
N LYS A 91 8.34 3.72 -9.90
CA LYS A 91 7.16 3.06 -10.51
C LYS A 91 7.05 1.55 -10.22
N THR A 92 8.19 0.88 -10.05
CA THR A 92 8.23 -0.54 -9.68
C THR A 92 7.53 -0.81 -8.35
N TRP A 93 7.58 0.12 -7.40
CA TRP A 93 6.92 0.00 -6.10
C TRP A 93 5.40 -0.11 -6.25
N CYS A 94 4.83 0.62 -7.21
CA CYS A 94 3.40 0.59 -7.54
C CYS A 94 2.92 -0.81 -7.92
N LEU A 95 3.82 -1.64 -8.46
CA LEU A 95 3.51 -2.97 -8.95
C LEU A 95 3.85 -4.05 -7.92
N ILE A 96 5.05 -4.06 -7.34
CA ILE A 96 5.54 -5.23 -6.61
C ILE A 96 5.03 -5.33 -5.16
N LEU A 97 4.99 -4.20 -4.45
CA LEU A 97 4.59 -4.18 -3.04
C LEU A 97 3.14 -4.63 -2.81
N PRO A 98 2.16 -4.22 -3.66
CA PRO A 98 0.77 -4.66 -3.49
C PRO A 98 0.49 -6.10 -3.94
N VAL A 99 1.33 -6.71 -4.79
CA VAL A 99 1.02 -7.95 -5.53
C VAL A 99 0.91 -9.23 -4.68
N HIS A 100 1.22 -9.17 -3.38
CA HIS A 100 1.01 -10.31 -2.47
C HIS A 100 -0.31 -10.26 -1.69
N HIS A 101 -1.12 -9.23 -1.86
CA HIS A 101 -2.44 -9.16 -1.25
C HIS A 101 -3.49 -9.76 -2.21
N GLN A 102 -3.75 -11.06 -2.06
CA GLN A 102 -4.75 -11.86 -2.79
C GLN A 102 -4.46 -12.15 -4.26
N ARG A 103 -3.87 -13.33 -4.50
CA ARG A 103 -4.09 -14.05 -5.75
C ARG A 103 -4.15 -15.55 -5.52
N TRP A 104 -5.18 -16.05 -4.81
CA TRP A 104 -5.78 -17.39 -5.01
C TRP A 104 -7.01 -17.70 -4.11
N SER A 105 -8.01 -16.82 -3.99
CA SER A 105 -9.26 -17.20 -3.27
C SER A 105 -10.54 -16.94 -4.05
N SER A 106 -10.44 -16.72 -5.36
CA SER A 106 -11.61 -16.45 -6.21
C SER A 106 -11.61 -17.25 -7.51
N HIS A 107 -10.86 -18.35 -7.58
CA HIS A 107 -10.89 -19.30 -8.72
C HIS A 107 -11.22 -20.74 -8.28
N ALA A 108 -11.70 -20.94 -7.06
CA ALA A 108 -12.11 -22.26 -6.55
C ALA A 108 -13.63 -22.47 -6.53
N SER A 109 -14.40 -21.70 -7.32
CA SER A 109 -15.87 -21.85 -7.38
C SER A 109 -16.46 -21.80 -8.77
N GLU A 110 -15.64 -21.84 -9.82
CA GLU A 110 -16.09 -21.99 -11.20
C GLU A 110 -15.12 -22.89 -11.96
N VAL A 111 -15.16 -24.21 -11.68
CA VAL A 111 -15.23 -25.33 -12.65
C VAL A 111 -15.78 -26.55 -11.91
#